data_AF-A0A7Y5US85-F1
#
_entry.id   AF-A0A7Y5US85-F1
#
_cell.length_a   1.000
_cell.length_b   1.000
_cell.length_c   1.000
_cell.angle_alpha   90.00
_cell.angle_beta   90.00
_cell.angle_gamma   90.00
#
_symmetry.space_group_name_H-M   'P 1'
#
loop_
_entity.id
_entity.type
_entity.pdbx_description
1 polymer ?
#
loop_
_entity_poly.entity_id
_entity_poly.type
_entity_poly.pdbx_seq_one_letter_code
_entity_poly.pdbx_strand_id
1 'polypeptide(L)'
;MLQPTPRTYLSALFAVLCLGAAAHAGDYHDLGTLNCAECHRMHFRGEVARSQTELRDPGPLLKRDINELCLACHDGSRRAADVVGPNQGSGQGSIRQAGYLNRVGHGNEASGHTLGSTAVAPGSNPAWSAELENGAGVGLTCVNCHSPHGSRDGGGRTYRNLRSDAGHNPLGRGAVTYNHESVGTNDPTRDVFVRRSLEYDEAEVDFNEPDRSDSAIARFCAGCHDLFHGVPGDSNVGGRRTGGGFSEFIRHPSSGVDIGALGGERSSLATFAAKSNRVKVQSSSGTWSSPASDASPTCISCHKAHGNGNPFGLIYRSGNGQPTEDGDTGGRSVEALCGQCHATSNGFLP
;
A
#
# COMPACT_ATOMS: atom_id res chain seq x y z
N MET A 1 -52.62 61.37 11.24
CA MET A 1 -53.14 60.19 10.53
C MET A 1 -52.19 59.88 9.38
N LEU A 2 -51.70 58.63 9.33
CA LEU A 2 -51.23 57.88 8.14
C LEU A 2 -49.97 58.42 7.41
N GLN A 3 -48.89 57.68 7.14
CA GLN A 3 -48.41 56.30 7.37
C GLN A 3 -46.86 56.34 7.23
N PRO A 4 -46.08 55.50 7.95
CA PRO A 4 -44.66 55.32 7.66
C PRO A 4 -44.44 54.31 6.52
N THR A 5 -43.45 54.60 5.69
CA THR A 5 -42.98 53.83 4.52
C THR A 5 -42.41 52.44 4.90
N PRO A 6 -42.53 51.43 4.03
CA PRO A 6 -42.01 50.09 4.29
C PRO A 6 -40.47 50.07 4.22
N ARG A 7 -39.85 49.56 5.30
CA ARG A 7 -38.43 49.19 5.33
C ARG A 7 -38.25 47.89 4.56
N THR A 8 -37.50 47.95 3.47
CA THR A 8 -36.93 46.81 2.76
C THR A 8 -35.90 46.14 3.66
N TYR A 9 -36.21 44.95 4.18
CA TYR A 9 -35.23 44.09 4.84
C TYR A 9 -34.37 43.43 3.76
N LEU A 10 -33.12 43.92 3.60
CA LEU A 10 -32.08 43.15 2.93
C LEU A 10 -31.74 41.95 3.80
N SER A 11 -32.26 40.79 3.43
CA SER A 11 -31.77 39.50 3.93
C SER A 11 -30.36 39.28 3.39
N ALA A 12 -29.36 39.54 4.24
CA ALA A 12 -27.98 39.16 3.97
C ALA A 12 -27.87 37.63 3.97
N LEU A 13 -27.85 37.05 2.77
CA LEU A 13 -27.53 35.64 2.56
C LEU A 13 -26.05 35.44 2.90
N PHE A 14 -25.76 35.00 4.12
CA PHE A 14 -24.44 34.49 4.50
C PHE A 14 -24.23 33.15 3.79
N ALA A 15 -23.74 33.20 2.55
CA ALA A 15 -23.17 32.03 1.89
C ALA A 15 -21.86 31.71 2.61
N VAL A 16 -21.94 30.84 3.61
CA VAL A 16 -20.77 30.15 4.16
C VAL A 16 -20.23 29.28 3.02
N LEU A 17 -19.26 29.81 2.28
CA LEU A 17 -18.36 28.99 1.46
C LEU A 17 -17.61 28.08 2.44
N CYS A 18 -18.18 26.90 2.69
CA CYS A 18 -17.38 25.74 3.06
C CYS A 18 -16.49 25.43 1.85
N LEU A 19 -15.38 26.16 1.72
CA LEU A 19 -14.21 25.67 0.99
C LEU A 19 -13.77 24.41 1.74
N GLY A 20 -14.37 23.28 1.35
CA GLY A 20 -13.90 21.98 1.79
C GLY A 20 -12.44 21.91 1.37
N ALA A 21 -11.54 21.91 2.34
CA ALA A 21 -10.15 21.58 2.09
C ALA A 21 -10.18 20.24 1.36
N ALA A 22 -9.76 20.23 0.10
CA ALA A 22 -9.58 18.99 -0.63
C ALA A 22 -8.52 18.21 0.15
N ALA A 23 -8.95 17.19 0.91
CA ALA A 23 -8.01 16.22 1.42
C ALA A 23 -7.36 15.57 0.19
N HIS A 24 -6.04 15.43 0.13
CA HIS A 24 -5.39 14.66 -0.96
C HIS A 24 -4.97 13.26 -0.47
N ALA A 25 -4.84 12.35 -1.44
CA ALA A 25 -4.76 10.92 -1.18
C ALA A 25 -3.34 10.42 -0.83
N GLY A 26 -2.70 11.04 0.15
CA GLY A 26 -1.46 10.56 0.79
C GLY A 26 -1.21 11.30 2.10
N ASP A 27 -2.21 12.05 2.58
CA ASP A 27 -1.97 13.29 3.31
C ASP A 27 -2.23 13.19 4.80
N TYR A 28 -2.38 11.97 5.32
CA TYR A 28 -2.46 11.79 6.77
C TYR A 28 -1.27 12.44 7.48
N HIS A 29 -0.13 12.59 6.77
CA HIS A 29 1.06 13.27 7.26
C HIS A 29 1.70 14.22 6.22
N ASP A 30 0.93 15.10 5.57
CA ASP A 30 1.54 16.13 4.72
C ASP A 30 1.98 17.37 5.52
N LEU A 31 2.97 18.13 5.03
CA LEU A 31 3.50 19.30 5.75
C LEU A 31 2.48 20.44 5.97
N GLY A 32 1.34 20.43 5.28
CA GLY A 32 0.25 21.41 5.44
C GLY A 32 -0.85 20.97 6.43
N THR A 33 -1.00 19.67 6.66
CA THR A 33 -2.03 19.07 7.53
C THR A 33 -1.45 18.46 8.81
N LEU A 34 -0.16 18.12 8.83
CA LEU A 34 0.50 17.48 9.95
C LEU A 34 0.71 18.48 11.10
N ASN A 35 -0.01 18.27 12.19
CA ASN A 35 0.21 19.02 13.42
C ASN A 35 1.28 18.31 14.25
N CYS A 36 2.45 18.94 14.40
CA CYS A 36 3.57 18.38 15.16
C CYS A 36 3.16 17.94 16.59
N ALA A 37 2.19 18.62 17.20
CA ALA A 37 1.71 18.30 18.54
C ALA A 37 0.87 17.01 18.63
N GLU A 38 0.51 16.40 17.50
CA GLU A 38 -0.14 15.08 17.45
C GLU A 38 0.86 13.93 17.58
N CYS A 39 2.15 14.21 17.35
CA CYS A 39 3.22 13.21 17.44
C CYS A 39 4.28 13.57 18.50
N HIS A 40 4.53 14.85 18.73
CA HIS A 40 5.59 15.36 19.59
C HIS A 40 5.04 16.10 20.82
N ARG A 41 5.83 16.10 21.90
CA ARG A 41 5.61 16.95 23.08
C ARG A 41 6.61 18.10 23.04
N MET A 42 6.12 19.33 22.99
CA MET A 42 6.98 20.53 23.01
C MET A 42 7.51 20.86 24.41
N HIS A 43 6.90 20.34 25.47
CA HIS A 43 7.35 20.54 26.85
C HIS A 43 7.37 19.22 27.62
N PHE A 44 8.54 18.85 28.14
CA PHE A 44 8.65 17.80 29.13
C PHE A 44 8.14 18.35 30.47
N ARG A 45 7.15 17.70 31.11
CA ARG A 45 6.81 18.06 32.49
C ARG A 45 8.00 17.67 33.37
N GLY A 46 8.86 18.63 33.71
CA GLY A 46 9.96 18.42 34.65
C GLY A 46 11.21 19.27 34.47
N GLU A 47 11.44 19.91 33.32
CA GLU A 47 12.65 20.71 33.10
C GLU A 47 12.37 22.21 32.93
N VAL A 48 13.17 22.99 33.65
CA VAL A 48 13.18 24.45 33.71
C VAL A 48 13.40 25.01 32.30
N ALA A 49 12.63 26.04 31.95
CA ALA A 49 12.66 26.73 30.65
C ALA A 49 14.08 26.92 30.11
N ARG A 50 14.51 26.07 29.16
CA ARG A 50 15.66 26.35 28.30
C ARG A 50 15.23 27.31 27.19
N SER A 51 16.18 28.17 26.80
CA SER A 51 15.97 29.37 25.99
C SER A 51 15.25 29.11 24.66
N GLN A 52 14.49 30.10 24.17
CA GLN A 52 13.71 30.06 22.93
C GLN A 52 14.53 29.77 21.66
N THR A 53 15.87 29.78 21.73
CA THR A 53 16.77 29.48 20.61
C THR A 53 16.95 27.97 20.32
N GLU A 54 16.46 27.07 21.18
CA GLU A 54 16.52 25.60 20.97
C GLU A 54 15.24 25.00 20.34
N LEU A 55 14.24 25.81 19.97
CA LEU A 55 12.98 25.38 19.35
C LEU A 55 13.12 24.79 17.92
N ARG A 56 14.34 24.53 17.44
CA ARG A 56 14.61 23.92 16.14
C ARG A 56 14.60 22.40 16.17
N ASP A 57 14.75 21.79 17.35
CA ASP A 57 14.62 20.35 17.50
C ASP A 57 13.19 20.00 17.93
N PRO A 58 12.45 19.18 17.14
CA PRO A 58 11.15 18.72 17.57
C PRO A 58 11.31 17.99 18.91
N GLY A 59 10.51 18.37 19.91
CA GLY A 59 10.55 17.75 21.23
C GLY A 59 10.28 16.24 21.17
N PRO A 60 10.49 15.50 22.26
CA PRO A 60 10.36 14.04 22.26
C PRO A 60 8.97 13.58 21.84
N LEU A 61 8.88 12.37 21.31
CA LEU A 61 7.62 11.75 20.88
C LEU A 61 6.60 11.66 22.03
N LEU A 62 5.31 11.71 21.70
CA LEU A 62 4.21 11.55 22.65
C LEU A 62 4.18 10.16 23.29
N LYS A 63 4.67 9.15 22.57
CA LYS A 63 4.83 7.77 23.04
C LYS A 63 6.29 7.37 22.89
N ARG A 64 6.77 6.53 23.81
CA ARG A 64 8.16 6.03 23.77
C ARG A 64 8.36 5.09 22.57
N ASP A 65 7.37 4.26 22.32
CA ASP A 65 7.37 3.33 21.19
C ASP A 65 6.71 3.98 19.97
N ILE A 66 7.36 3.87 18.81
CA ILE A 66 6.88 4.49 17.57
C ILE A 66 5.63 3.80 17.04
N ASN A 67 5.48 2.49 17.23
CA ASN A 67 4.28 1.78 16.81
C ASN A 67 3.10 2.20 17.69
N GLU A 68 3.28 2.30 19.01
CA GLU A 68 2.26 2.86 19.90
C GLU A 68 1.84 4.28 19.51
N LEU A 69 2.77 5.10 19.01
CA LEU A 69 2.46 6.44 18.52
C LEU A 69 1.55 6.40 17.29
N CYS A 70 1.95 5.66 16.25
CA CYS A 70 1.17 5.54 15.02
C CYS A 70 -0.21 4.92 15.27
N LEU A 71 -0.25 3.85 16.08
CA LEU A 71 -1.46 3.11 16.38
C LEU A 71 -2.45 3.90 17.25
N ALA A 72 -2.02 4.94 17.98
CA ALA A 72 -2.94 5.83 18.67
C ALA A 72 -3.96 6.49 17.73
N CYS A 73 -3.60 6.64 16.45
CA CYS A 73 -4.48 7.16 15.40
C CYS A 73 -4.94 6.09 14.40
N HIS A 74 -4.19 5.00 14.23
CA HIS A 74 -4.41 3.98 13.20
C HIS A 74 -4.94 2.64 13.73
N ASP A 75 -5.35 2.54 15.00
CA ASP A 75 -5.98 1.34 15.58
C ASP A 75 -7.33 1.74 16.20
N GLY A 76 -8.42 1.29 15.58
CA GLY A 76 -9.80 1.56 16.06
C GLY A 76 -10.25 3.03 16.06
N SER A 77 -9.50 3.93 15.43
CA SER A 77 -9.83 5.36 15.36
C SER A 77 -10.51 5.72 14.04
N ARG A 78 -11.63 6.44 14.12
CA ARG A 78 -12.36 6.94 12.93
C ARG A 78 -11.64 8.06 12.18
N ARG A 79 -10.53 8.58 12.74
CA ARG A 79 -9.77 9.67 12.14
C ARG A 79 -8.79 9.19 11.10
N ALA A 80 -8.42 7.92 11.08
CA ALA A 80 -7.49 7.37 10.10
C ALA A 80 -7.89 5.97 9.66
N ALA A 81 -7.19 5.47 8.64
CA ALA A 81 -7.32 4.07 8.22
C ALA A 81 -6.82 3.16 9.34
N ASP A 82 -7.62 2.15 9.69
CA ASP A 82 -7.25 1.15 10.67
C ASP A 82 -6.32 0.10 10.06
N VAL A 83 -5.18 -0.14 10.69
CA VAL A 83 -4.12 -1.02 10.16
C VAL A 83 -3.92 -2.29 10.98
N VAL A 84 -4.69 -2.51 12.06
CA VAL A 84 -4.55 -3.71 12.91
C VAL A 84 -5.90 -4.38 13.10
N GLY A 85 -5.94 -5.71 13.08
CA GLY A 85 -7.14 -6.48 13.40
C GLY A 85 -8.37 -6.10 12.54
N PRO A 86 -9.60 -6.24 13.08
CA PRO A 86 -10.82 -5.88 12.36
C PRO A 86 -10.90 -4.38 12.07
N ASN A 87 -11.20 -4.02 10.81
CA ASN A 87 -11.29 -2.63 10.36
C ASN A 87 -12.40 -1.85 11.07
N GLN A 88 -12.03 -1.07 12.08
CA GLN A 88 -12.89 -0.20 12.89
C GLN A 88 -12.62 1.30 12.60
N GLY A 89 -11.80 1.60 11.60
CA GLY A 89 -11.35 2.96 11.29
C GLY A 89 -12.32 3.76 10.42
N SER A 90 -11.78 4.75 9.71
CA SER A 90 -12.57 5.64 8.82
C SER A 90 -13.30 4.92 7.69
N GLY A 91 -12.84 3.72 7.31
CA GLY A 91 -13.43 2.89 6.26
C GLY A 91 -14.10 1.62 6.81
N GLN A 92 -14.80 1.69 7.94
CA GLN A 92 -15.46 0.52 8.54
C GLN A 92 -16.33 -0.22 7.52
N GLY A 93 -16.10 -1.54 7.38
CA GLY A 93 -16.80 -2.39 6.41
C GLY A 93 -16.15 -2.46 5.02
N SER A 94 -15.19 -1.58 4.72
CA SER A 94 -14.37 -1.67 3.51
C SER A 94 -13.23 -2.68 3.66
N ILE A 95 -12.81 -3.27 2.54
CA ILE A 95 -11.68 -4.20 2.46
C ILE A 95 -10.40 -3.41 2.26
N ARG A 96 -9.42 -3.49 3.16
CA ARG A 96 -8.21 -2.68 3.05
C ARG A 96 -7.34 -3.18 1.91
N GLN A 97 -6.81 -2.28 1.11
CA GLN A 97 -5.92 -2.70 0.01
C GLN A 97 -4.65 -3.39 0.54
N ALA A 98 -4.10 -2.88 1.64
CA ALA A 98 -2.91 -3.45 2.28
C ALA A 98 -3.23 -4.54 3.32
N GLY A 99 -4.50 -4.75 3.69
CA GLY A 99 -4.87 -5.64 4.78
C GLY A 99 -4.55 -5.08 6.17
N TYR A 100 -4.22 -5.97 7.12
CA TYR A 100 -3.93 -5.62 8.50
C TYR A 100 -2.63 -6.26 9.02
N LEU A 101 -1.96 -5.52 9.88
CA LEU A 101 -0.73 -5.92 10.55
C LEU A 101 -1.01 -6.86 11.71
N ASN A 102 -0.03 -7.71 11.99
CA ASN A 102 0.06 -8.47 13.22
C ASN A 102 0.96 -7.78 14.25
N ARG A 103 0.99 -8.31 15.46
CA ARG A 103 1.94 -7.92 16.52
C ARG A 103 2.58 -9.16 17.11
N VAL A 104 3.85 -9.06 17.50
CA VAL A 104 4.52 -10.16 18.20
C VAL A 104 3.77 -10.49 19.49
N GLY A 105 3.53 -11.78 19.72
CA GLY A 105 2.81 -12.31 20.88
C GLY A 105 1.29 -12.37 20.70
N HIS A 106 0.77 -12.05 19.52
CA HIS A 106 -0.68 -12.07 19.23
C HIS A 106 -1.13 -13.34 18.47
N GLY A 107 -0.20 -14.25 18.12
CA GLY A 107 -0.53 -15.61 17.66
C GLY A 107 -0.83 -15.76 16.17
N ASN A 108 -0.64 -14.71 15.36
CA ASN A 108 -0.85 -14.71 13.90
C ASN A 108 0.37 -14.19 13.14
N GLU A 109 1.57 -14.28 13.71
CA GLU A 109 2.80 -13.68 13.16
C GLU A 109 3.18 -14.22 11.78
N ALA A 110 2.65 -15.39 11.39
CA ALA A 110 2.84 -15.99 10.09
C ALA A 110 1.93 -15.42 8.98
N SER A 111 0.96 -14.55 9.29
CA SER A 111 -0.06 -14.09 8.34
C SER A 111 0.28 -12.76 7.64
N GLY A 112 1.53 -12.28 7.77
CA GLY A 112 2.02 -11.09 7.08
C GLY A 112 3.08 -10.33 7.88
N HIS A 113 3.16 -9.02 7.67
CA HIS A 113 4.08 -8.17 8.41
C HIS A 113 3.63 -7.99 9.86
N THR A 114 4.57 -8.23 10.78
CA THR A 114 4.31 -8.29 12.22
C THR A 114 5.10 -7.21 12.93
N LEU A 115 4.42 -6.26 13.55
CA LEU A 115 5.04 -5.20 14.35
C LEU A 115 5.83 -5.80 15.51
N GLY A 116 7.06 -5.32 15.69
CA GLY A 116 8.02 -5.81 16.67
C GLY A 116 8.78 -7.07 16.25
N SER A 117 8.52 -7.65 15.07
CA SER A 117 9.28 -8.81 14.60
C SER A 117 10.71 -8.43 14.25
N THR A 118 11.68 -9.22 14.69
CA THR A 118 13.10 -9.11 14.32
C THR A 118 13.50 -10.12 13.25
N ALA A 119 12.55 -10.91 12.74
CA ALA A 119 12.82 -11.93 11.75
C ALA A 119 13.41 -11.33 10.46
N VAL A 120 14.31 -12.08 9.84
CA VAL A 120 14.83 -11.78 8.50
C VAL A 120 13.68 -11.87 7.50
N ALA A 121 13.55 -10.86 6.63
CA ALA A 121 12.55 -10.88 5.59
C ALA A 121 12.80 -12.06 4.63
N PRO A 122 11.75 -12.84 4.31
CA PRO A 122 11.86 -13.93 3.36
C PRO A 122 12.47 -13.47 2.04
N GLY A 123 13.45 -14.24 1.56
CA GLY A 123 14.08 -13.98 0.28
C GLY A 123 14.95 -12.73 0.23
N SER A 124 15.44 -12.20 1.36
CA SER A 124 16.44 -11.12 1.35
C SER A 124 17.87 -11.67 1.19
N ASN A 125 18.66 -11.07 0.29
CA ASN A 125 20.08 -11.35 0.09
C ASN A 125 20.85 -10.11 -0.44
N PRO A 126 21.58 -9.37 0.41
CA PRO A 126 21.93 -9.73 1.79
C PRO A 126 20.70 -9.78 2.71
N ALA A 127 20.82 -10.47 3.85
CA ALA A 127 19.70 -10.58 4.78
C ALA A 127 19.27 -9.18 5.26
N TRP A 128 17.97 -8.88 5.13
CA TRP A 128 17.36 -7.69 5.72
C TRP A 128 16.48 -8.09 6.89
N SER A 129 16.53 -7.34 7.98
CA SER A 129 15.55 -7.38 9.05
C SER A 129 15.38 -5.99 9.64
N ALA A 130 14.24 -5.76 10.28
CA ALA A 130 14.03 -4.51 11.00
C ALA A 130 15.04 -4.30 12.13
N GLU A 131 15.56 -5.37 12.73
CA GLU A 131 16.62 -5.28 13.75
C GLU A 131 17.94 -4.77 13.16
N LEU A 132 18.27 -5.18 11.92
CA LEU A 132 19.45 -4.68 11.23
C LEU A 132 19.31 -3.20 10.86
N GLU A 133 18.10 -2.75 10.53
CA GLU A 133 17.82 -1.36 10.16
C GLU A 133 17.67 -0.42 11.39
N ASN A 134 16.93 -0.86 12.40
CA ASN A 134 16.56 -0.04 13.56
C ASN A 134 17.56 -0.16 14.74
N GLY A 135 18.39 -1.21 14.72
CA GLY A 135 19.29 -1.57 15.81
C GLY A 135 18.83 -2.77 16.63
N ALA A 136 19.78 -3.35 17.38
CA ALA A 136 19.60 -4.60 18.12
C ALA A 136 18.38 -4.57 19.04
N GLY A 137 17.56 -5.63 18.97
CA GLY A 137 16.32 -5.79 19.73
C GLY A 137 15.14 -4.92 19.27
N VAL A 138 15.29 -4.10 18.23
CA VAL A 138 14.20 -3.25 17.72
C VAL A 138 13.62 -3.88 16.46
N GLY A 139 12.44 -4.49 16.61
CA GLY A 139 11.76 -5.14 15.48
C GLY A 139 11.05 -4.18 14.53
N LEU A 140 10.21 -4.74 13.65
CA LEU A 140 9.50 -4.01 12.60
C LEU A 140 8.63 -2.88 13.16
N THR A 141 8.77 -1.71 12.57
CA THR A 141 7.98 -0.52 12.91
C THR A 141 7.29 0.07 11.70
N CYS A 142 6.27 0.90 11.93
CA CYS A 142 5.58 1.63 10.86
C CYS A 142 6.55 2.45 9.99
N VAL A 143 7.63 2.99 10.59
CA VAL A 143 8.59 3.86 9.90
C VAL A 143 9.62 3.10 9.07
N ASN A 144 9.68 1.77 9.14
CA ASN A 144 10.48 0.99 8.19
C ASN A 144 9.90 1.05 6.77
N CYS A 145 8.59 1.26 6.64
CA CYS A 145 7.90 1.33 5.35
C CYS A 145 7.37 2.74 5.03
N HIS A 146 7.02 3.53 6.05
CA HIS A 146 6.38 4.83 5.88
C HIS A 146 7.24 6.00 6.36
N SER A 147 7.20 7.12 5.66
CA SER A 147 7.77 8.39 6.12
C SER A 147 6.76 9.13 7.01
N PRO A 148 7.04 9.31 8.31
CA PRO A 148 6.09 9.94 9.24
C PRO A 148 5.89 11.45 8.99
N HIS A 149 6.78 12.09 8.23
CA HIS A 149 6.68 13.50 7.84
C HIS A 149 6.27 13.68 6.36
N GLY A 150 5.73 12.60 5.78
CA GLY A 150 5.53 12.49 4.35
C GLY A 150 6.85 12.24 3.61
N SER A 151 6.76 11.62 2.45
CA SER A 151 7.90 11.34 1.58
C SER A 151 7.79 12.19 0.32
N ARG A 152 8.83 12.97 0.08
CA ARG A 152 9.03 13.70 -1.17
C ARG A 152 10.27 13.13 -1.84
N ASP A 153 10.08 12.38 -2.91
CA ASP A 153 11.16 11.82 -3.71
C ASP A 153 10.94 12.17 -5.17
N GLY A 154 12.01 12.56 -5.88
CA GLY A 154 12.00 12.71 -7.34
C GLY A 154 10.98 13.70 -7.92
N GLY A 155 10.42 14.63 -7.13
CA GLY A 155 9.47 15.64 -7.60
C GLY A 155 8.00 15.40 -7.26
N GLY A 156 7.66 14.47 -6.36
CA GLY A 156 6.27 14.27 -5.92
C GLY A 156 6.12 13.61 -4.56
N ARG A 157 4.87 13.53 -4.09
CA ARG A 157 4.48 12.74 -2.91
C ARG A 157 4.42 11.26 -3.28
N THR A 158 4.88 10.39 -2.39
CA THR A 158 4.70 8.95 -2.59
C THR A 158 3.35 8.49 -2.04
N TYR A 159 2.84 7.42 -2.64
CA TYR A 159 1.59 6.78 -2.24
C TYR A 159 1.65 6.37 -0.77
N ARG A 160 0.67 6.80 0.05
CA ARG A 160 0.58 6.54 1.50
C ARG A 160 1.86 6.85 2.28
N ASN A 161 2.64 7.83 1.85
CA ASN A 161 3.94 8.15 2.43
C ASN A 161 4.90 6.96 2.47
N LEU A 162 4.83 6.04 1.50
CA LEU A 162 5.80 4.95 1.40
C LEU A 162 7.21 5.51 1.20
N ARG A 163 8.18 5.04 1.99
CA ARG A 163 9.59 5.39 1.87
C ARG A 163 10.14 4.92 0.53
N SER A 164 10.92 5.76 -0.14
CA SER A 164 11.65 5.33 -1.34
C SER A 164 12.93 4.55 -1.02
N ASP A 165 13.34 4.51 0.24
CA ASP A 165 14.54 3.86 0.75
C ASP A 165 14.18 2.70 1.70
N ALA A 166 12.98 2.13 1.59
CA ALA A 166 12.59 0.98 2.40
C ALA A 166 13.52 -0.22 2.13
N GLY A 167 14.07 -0.81 3.20
CA GLY A 167 14.99 -1.93 3.12
C GLY A 167 16.34 -1.56 2.51
N HIS A 168 16.79 -2.36 1.54
CA HIS A 168 18.01 -2.13 0.76
C HIS A 168 17.82 -1.19 -0.43
N ASN A 169 16.64 -0.58 -0.60
CA ASN A 169 16.44 0.35 -1.69
C ASN A 169 17.33 1.59 -1.52
N PRO A 170 18.11 1.98 -2.55
CA PRO A 170 18.77 3.28 -2.55
C PRO A 170 17.72 4.41 -2.50
N LEU A 171 18.08 5.52 -1.85
CA LEU A 171 17.21 6.69 -1.75
C LEU A 171 16.65 7.11 -3.11
N GLY A 172 15.34 7.29 -3.18
CA GLY A 172 14.61 7.66 -4.39
C GLY A 172 14.27 6.51 -5.34
N ARG A 173 14.85 5.31 -5.16
CA ARG A 173 14.57 4.19 -6.08
C ARG A 173 13.27 3.47 -5.76
N GLY A 174 12.90 3.27 -4.51
CA GLY A 174 11.64 2.62 -4.12
C GLY A 174 10.41 3.53 -4.15
N ALA A 175 10.50 4.72 -4.75
CA ALA A 175 9.42 5.70 -4.70
C ALA A 175 8.19 5.21 -5.51
N VAL A 176 7.09 4.95 -4.81
CA VAL A 176 5.79 4.62 -5.43
C VAL A 176 4.98 5.89 -5.59
N THR A 177 4.78 6.36 -6.81
CA THR A 177 4.12 7.64 -7.11
C THR A 177 2.62 7.50 -7.34
N TYR A 178 1.89 8.60 -7.15
CA TYR A 178 0.46 8.69 -7.46
C TYR A 178 0.08 10.14 -7.83
N ASN A 179 -1.07 10.32 -8.48
CA ASN A 179 -1.57 11.65 -8.83
C ASN A 179 -2.26 12.33 -7.65
N HIS A 180 -1.48 12.91 -6.74
CA HIS A 180 -2.00 13.57 -5.55
C HIS A 180 -2.78 14.86 -5.83
N GLU A 181 -2.46 15.57 -6.90
CA GLU A 181 -3.09 16.85 -7.25
C GLU A 181 -4.47 16.66 -7.92
N SER A 182 -4.79 15.46 -8.39
CA SER A 182 -6.03 15.17 -9.13
C SER A 182 -6.59 13.78 -8.83
N VAL A 183 -6.83 13.50 -7.55
CA VAL A 183 -7.52 12.27 -7.09
C VAL A 183 -8.82 12.05 -7.87
N GLY A 184 -9.08 10.80 -8.27
CA GLY A 184 -10.22 10.44 -9.11
C GLY A 184 -9.96 10.51 -10.62
N THR A 185 -8.82 11.08 -11.04
CA THR A 185 -8.35 11.04 -12.44
C THR A 185 -7.11 10.16 -12.54
N ASN A 186 -7.16 9.11 -13.37
CA ASN A 186 -6.00 8.25 -13.59
C ASN A 186 -4.95 9.00 -14.43
N ASP A 187 -3.70 8.98 -13.94
CA ASP A 187 -2.51 9.38 -14.68
C ASP A 187 -1.65 8.12 -14.87
N PRO A 188 -1.63 7.52 -16.07
CA PRO A 188 -0.91 6.27 -16.32
C PRO A 188 0.62 6.43 -16.25
N THR A 189 1.13 7.66 -16.10
CA THR A 189 2.55 7.91 -15.85
C THR A 189 2.94 7.76 -14.37
N ARG A 190 1.96 7.56 -13.49
CA ARG A 190 2.15 7.35 -12.04
C ARG A 190 1.86 5.92 -11.67
N ASP A 191 2.49 5.41 -10.61
CA ASP A 191 2.41 3.98 -10.24
C ASP A 191 1.05 3.57 -9.66
N VAL A 192 0.36 4.49 -8.97
CA VAL A 192 -0.91 4.20 -8.30
C VAL A 192 -1.98 5.19 -8.73
N PHE A 193 -3.15 4.65 -9.07
CA PHE A 193 -4.37 5.40 -9.23
C PHE A 193 -5.21 5.31 -7.96
N VAL A 194 -5.48 6.47 -7.35
CA VAL A 194 -6.41 6.58 -6.22
C VAL A 194 -7.69 7.27 -6.68
N ARG A 195 -8.82 6.59 -6.52
CA ARG A 195 -10.13 7.03 -7.00
C ARG A 195 -10.76 8.06 -6.06
N ARG A 196 -10.62 7.87 -4.75
CA ARG A 196 -11.19 8.75 -3.72
C ARG A 196 -10.16 9.08 -2.65
N SER A 197 -10.21 10.31 -2.15
CA SER A 197 -9.19 10.80 -1.25
C SER A 197 -9.31 10.21 0.15
N LEU A 198 -8.17 9.87 0.76
CA LEU A 198 -8.06 9.17 2.05
C LEU A 198 -8.79 7.82 2.09
N GLU A 199 -9.26 7.33 0.95
CA GLU A 199 -9.85 6.02 0.80
C GLU A 199 -8.83 5.08 0.16
N TYR A 200 -8.44 4.11 0.98
CA TYR A 200 -7.31 3.21 0.76
C TYR A 200 -7.77 1.74 0.78
N ASP A 201 -9.07 1.55 0.63
CA ASP A 201 -9.64 0.24 0.42
C ASP A 201 -9.33 -0.26 -0.99
N GLU A 202 -9.58 -1.55 -1.19
CA GLU A 202 -9.28 -2.25 -2.41
C GLU A 202 -10.10 -1.74 -3.60
N ALA A 203 -11.31 -1.23 -3.40
CA ALA A 203 -12.12 -0.70 -4.50
C ALA A 203 -11.59 0.64 -5.01
N GLU A 204 -10.95 1.43 -4.14
CA GLU A 204 -10.50 2.79 -4.43
C GLU A 204 -9.07 2.91 -4.96
N VAL A 205 -8.35 1.79 -5.11
CA VAL A 205 -6.94 1.78 -5.50
C VAL A 205 -6.71 0.81 -6.66
N ASP A 206 -6.05 1.31 -7.71
CA ASP A 206 -5.53 0.49 -8.79
C ASP A 206 -4.07 0.84 -9.08
N PHE A 207 -3.36 -0.03 -9.79
CA PHE A 207 -1.91 0.06 -9.96
C PHE A 207 -1.61 0.16 -11.45
N ASN A 208 -0.96 1.24 -11.85
CA ASN A 208 -0.42 1.33 -13.19
C ASN A 208 0.93 0.60 -13.25
N GLU A 209 1.44 0.44 -14.47
CA GLU A 209 2.81 -0.02 -14.74
C GLU A 209 3.49 0.95 -15.73
N PRO A 210 3.86 2.18 -15.31
CA PRO A 210 4.42 3.18 -16.22
C PRO A 210 5.72 2.69 -16.87
N ASP A 211 6.55 1.99 -16.09
CA ASP A 211 7.72 1.27 -16.57
C ASP A 211 7.51 -0.23 -16.45
N ARG A 212 7.27 -0.87 -17.59
CA ARG A 212 7.02 -2.32 -17.71
C ARG A 212 8.27 -3.17 -17.53
N SER A 213 9.44 -2.56 -17.45
CA SER A 213 10.71 -3.23 -17.17
C SER A 213 11.16 -3.08 -15.72
N ASP A 214 10.59 -2.10 -15.00
CA ASP A 214 11.04 -1.74 -13.65
C ASP A 214 9.85 -1.16 -12.83
N SER A 215 8.92 -2.02 -12.43
CA SER A 215 7.73 -1.63 -11.66
C SER A 215 8.12 -1.06 -10.29
N ALA A 216 7.72 0.19 -9.99
CA ALA A 216 8.11 0.85 -8.75
C ALA A 216 7.52 0.17 -7.50
N ILE A 217 6.27 -0.31 -7.55
CA ILE A 217 5.66 -1.05 -6.44
C ILE A 217 6.38 -2.39 -6.21
N ALA A 218 6.81 -3.05 -7.28
CA ALA A 218 7.63 -4.25 -7.16
C ALA A 218 8.98 -3.88 -6.53
N ARG A 219 9.66 -2.85 -7.02
CA ARG A 219 10.94 -2.39 -6.46
C ARG A 219 10.85 -2.01 -4.98
N PHE A 220 9.75 -1.38 -4.56
CA PHE A 220 9.49 -1.08 -3.16
C PHE A 220 9.51 -2.37 -2.31
N CYS A 221 8.77 -3.41 -2.72
CA CYS A 221 8.80 -4.71 -2.04
C CYS A 221 10.18 -5.38 -2.09
N ALA A 222 10.89 -5.27 -3.22
CA ALA A 222 12.22 -5.83 -3.43
C ALA A 222 13.26 -5.28 -2.45
N GLY A 223 13.04 -4.08 -1.89
CA GLY A 223 13.92 -3.51 -0.87
C GLY A 223 14.14 -4.45 0.31
N CYS A 224 13.11 -5.21 0.70
CA CYS A 224 13.20 -6.19 1.78
C CYS A 224 13.13 -7.65 1.29
N HIS A 225 12.71 -7.88 0.04
CA HIS A 225 12.39 -9.21 -0.52
C HIS A 225 13.10 -9.48 -1.86
N ASP A 226 14.35 -9.07 -1.99
CA ASP A 226 15.07 -8.97 -3.27
C ASP A 226 15.09 -10.25 -4.14
N LEU A 227 15.16 -11.45 -3.58
CA LEU A 227 15.22 -12.70 -4.34
C LEU A 227 13.92 -13.02 -5.10
N PHE A 228 12.83 -12.29 -4.86
CA PHE A 228 11.58 -12.48 -5.60
C PHE A 228 11.39 -11.50 -6.77
N HIS A 229 12.38 -10.65 -7.03
CA HIS A 229 12.32 -9.62 -8.07
C HIS A 229 13.43 -9.78 -9.10
N GLY A 230 13.11 -9.50 -10.36
CA GLY A 230 14.08 -9.52 -11.45
C GLY A 230 13.38 -9.56 -12.80
N VAL A 231 14.15 -9.91 -13.82
CA VAL A 231 13.64 -10.16 -15.17
C VAL A 231 13.58 -11.67 -15.44
N PRO A 232 12.68 -12.13 -16.33
CA PRO A 232 12.72 -13.51 -16.78
C PRO A 232 14.11 -13.89 -17.29
N GLY A 233 14.60 -15.05 -16.87
CA GLY A 233 15.97 -15.52 -17.13
C GLY A 233 16.90 -15.41 -15.92
N ASP A 234 16.61 -14.52 -14.97
CA ASP A 234 17.41 -14.41 -13.76
C ASP A 234 17.27 -15.67 -12.90
N SER A 235 18.33 -16.04 -12.18
CA SER A 235 18.37 -17.28 -11.41
C SER A 235 17.30 -17.34 -10.30
N ASN A 236 16.89 -16.19 -9.79
CA ASN A 236 15.91 -16.06 -8.71
C ASN A 236 14.47 -15.99 -9.24
N VAL A 237 14.28 -15.51 -10.47
CA VAL A 237 12.97 -15.43 -11.15
C VAL A 237 12.63 -16.71 -11.91
N GLY A 238 13.62 -17.35 -12.53
CA GLY A 238 13.42 -18.47 -13.45
C GLY A 238 13.08 -18.01 -14.87
N GLY A 239 12.61 -18.94 -15.70
CA GLY A 239 12.40 -18.75 -17.13
C GLY A 239 13.63 -19.10 -17.95
N ARG A 240 13.49 -20.07 -18.86
CA ARG A 240 14.53 -20.41 -19.83
C ARG A 240 14.21 -19.79 -21.16
N ARG A 241 15.10 -18.95 -21.69
CA ARG A 241 14.92 -18.34 -23.01
C ARG A 241 14.82 -19.43 -24.09
N THR A 242 13.75 -19.40 -24.88
CA THR A 242 13.51 -20.31 -26.01
C THR A 242 12.96 -19.53 -27.19
N GLY A 243 13.74 -19.43 -28.27
CA GLY A 243 13.38 -18.59 -29.42
C GLY A 243 13.22 -17.12 -29.02
N GLY A 244 12.10 -16.51 -29.42
CA GLY A 244 11.76 -15.11 -29.13
C GLY A 244 11.15 -14.84 -27.75
N GLY A 245 10.98 -15.87 -26.90
CA GLY A 245 10.35 -15.74 -25.58
C GLY A 245 11.02 -16.57 -24.49
N PHE A 246 10.28 -16.82 -23.42
CA PHE A 246 10.71 -17.64 -22.29
C PHE A 246 9.81 -18.89 -22.19
N SER A 247 10.42 -19.99 -21.77
CA SER A 247 9.78 -21.25 -21.40
C SER A 247 10.04 -21.52 -19.92
N GLU A 248 9.44 -22.59 -19.38
CA GLU A 248 9.56 -22.99 -17.97
C GLU A 248 8.85 -22.01 -17.01
N PHE A 249 8.97 -22.29 -15.71
CA PHE A 249 8.33 -21.52 -14.65
C PHE A 249 9.04 -20.18 -14.46
N ILE A 250 8.24 -19.11 -14.42
CA ILE A 250 8.67 -17.74 -14.14
C ILE A 250 7.91 -17.28 -12.88
N ARG A 251 8.65 -16.83 -11.86
CA ARG A 251 8.06 -16.24 -10.65
C ARG A 251 7.52 -14.85 -10.95
N HIS A 252 6.48 -14.45 -10.24
CA HIS A 252 6.05 -13.06 -10.18
C HIS A 252 6.40 -12.50 -8.79
N PRO A 253 6.64 -11.18 -8.66
CA PRO A 253 6.65 -10.19 -9.74
C PRO A 253 7.84 -10.39 -10.67
N SER A 254 7.60 -10.22 -11.97
CA SER A 254 8.67 -10.12 -12.95
C SER A 254 8.19 -9.20 -14.04
N SER A 255 9.03 -8.23 -14.37
CA SER A 255 8.67 -7.20 -15.32
C SER A 255 8.48 -7.81 -16.72
N GLY A 256 7.49 -7.31 -17.47
CA GLY A 256 7.13 -7.82 -18.79
C GLY A 256 6.48 -9.22 -18.83
N VAL A 257 6.00 -9.73 -17.69
CA VAL A 257 5.29 -11.03 -17.61
C VAL A 257 3.78 -10.80 -17.51
N ASP A 258 3.16 -10.41 -18.62
CA ASP A 258 1.70 -10.24 -18.65
C ASP A 258 0.97 -11.59 -18.66
N ILE A 259 -0.23 -11.58 -18.09
CA ILE A 259 -1.12 -12.75 -18.10
C ILE A 259 -1.42 -13.15 -19.54
N GLY A 260 -1.02 -14.37 -19.92
CA GLY A 260 -1.27 -14.96 -21.23
C GLY A 260 -0.35 -14.47 -22.36
N ALA A 261 0.64 -13.60 -22.10
CA ALA A 261 1.53 -13.08 -23.13
C ALA A 261 2.75 -13.98 -23.40
N LEU A 262 3.31 -14.59 -22.36
CA LEU A 262 4.41 -15.54 -22.52
C LEU A 262 3.84 -16.92 -22.84
N GLY A 263 4.20 -17.46 -24.01
CA GLY A 263 3.79 -18.80 -24.42
C GLY A 263 4.10 -19.87 -23.36
N GLY A 264 3.39 -20.99 -23.41
CA GLY A 264 3.38 -21.99 -22.33
C GLY A 264 2.01 -21.97 -21.69
N GLU A 265 1.29 -23.08 -21.82
CA GLU A 265 -0.18 -23.22 -21.75
C GLU A 265 -0.82 -22.97 -20.35
N ARG A 266 -0.17 -22.21 -19.46
CA ARG A 266 -0.52 -22.17 -18.04
C ARG A 266 -1.14 -20.86 -17.57
N SER A 267 -0.78 -19.69 -18.08
CA SER A 267 -1.49 -18.43 -17.78
C SER A 267 -2.48 -18.09 -18.91
N SER A 268 -3.61 -17.45 -18.58
CA SER A 268 -4.69 -17.21 -19.54
C SER A 268 -5.41 -15.91 -19.23
N LEU A 269 -5.30 -14.93 -20.13
CA LEU A 269 -6.05 -13.67 -20.00
C LEU A 269 -7.55 -13.92 -20.04
N ALA A 270 -8.01 -14.89 -20.83
CA ALA A 270 -9.42 -15.27 -20.87
C ALA A 270 -9.91 -15.82 -19.52
N THR A 271 -9.09 -16.63 -18.85
CA THR A 271 -9.38 -17.15 -17.50
C THR A 271 -9.47 -16.02 -16.49
N PHE A 272 -8.53 -15.09 -16.52
CA PHE A 272 -8.53 -13.91 -15.65
C PHE A 272 -9.72 -13.00 -15.90
N ALA A 273 -9.98 -12.65 -17.17
CA ALA A 273 -11.09 -11.80 -17.57
C ALA A 273 -12.47 -12.39 -17.24
N ALA A 274 -12.59 -13.72 -17.20
CA ALA A 274 -13.82 -14.41 -16.84
C ALA A 274 -14.19 -14.31 -15.34
N LYS A 275 -13.26 -13.89 -14.47
CA LYS A 275 -13.53 -13.73 -13.03
C LYS A 275 -14.29 -12.43 -12.77
N SER A 276 -15.33 -12.48 -11.95
CA SER A 276 -16.08 -11.30 -11.53
C SER A 276 -15.34 -10.51 -10.44
N ASN A 277 -14.65 -11.20 -9.55
CA ASN A 277 -13.81 -10.62 -8.52
C ASN A 277 -12.33 -10.97 -8.79
N ARG A 278 -11.60 -10.09 -9.47
CA ARG A 278 -10.20 -10.35 -9.82
C ARG A 278 -9.27 -9.90 -8.72
N VAL A 279 -8.13 -10.56 -8.56
CA VAL A 279 -7.00 -9.97 -7.83
C VAL A 279 -6.53 -8.70 -8.53
N LYS A 280 -5.90 -7.79 -7.77
CA LYS A 280 -5.30 -6.59 -8.34
C LYS A 280 -4.12 -6.98 -9.23
N VAL A 281 -3.96 -6.26 -10.32
CA VAL A 281 -2.83 -6.39 -11.26
C VAL A 281 -2.37 -4.99 -11.63
N GLN A 282 -1.16 -4.88 -12.16
CA GLN A 282 -0.71 -3.65 -12.78
C GLN A 282 -1.22 -3.56 -14.23
N SER A 283 -1.33 -2.35 -14.77
CA SER A 283 -1.66 -2.11 -16.18
C SER A 283 -0.94 -0.84 -16.67
N SER A 284 -0.22 -0.95 -17.77
CA SER A 284 0.42 0.19 -18.45
C SER A 284 -0.58 1.12 -19.15
N SER A 285 -1.73 0.61 -19.60
CA SER A 285 -2.82 1.39 -20.18
C SER A 285 -3.78 1.97 -19.13
N GLY A 286 -3.65 1.56 -17.87
CA GLY A 286 -4.53 2.00 -16.79
C GLY A 286 -5.96 1.46 -16.92
N THR A 287 -6.13 0.23 -17.41
CA THR A 287 -7.44 -0.40 -17.65
C THR A 287 -7.57 -1.76 -16.95
N TRP A 288 -8.40 -1.84 -15.89
CA TRP A 288 -8.56 -3.04 -15.06
C TRP A 288 -9.96 -3.69 -15.10
N SER A 289 -11.00 -2.93 -15.48
CA SER A 289 -12.38 -3.42 -15.56
C SER A 289 -12.59 -4.40 -16.71
N SER A 290 -11.90 -4.17 -17.82
CA SER A 290 -11.74 -5.08 -18.95
C SER A 290 -10.24 -5.27 -19.14
N PRO A 291 -9.62 -6.22 -18.41
CA PRO A 291 -8.16 -6.33 -18.37
C PRO A 291 -7.64 -6.56 -19.79
N ALA A 292 -6.74 -5.67 -20.21
CA ALA A 292 -6.09 -5.75 -21.50
C ALA A 292 -4.92 -6.75 -21.43
N SER A 293 -4.23 -6.92 -22.56
CA SER A 293 -3.07 -7.81 -22.67
C SER A 293 -1.87 -7.36 -21.83
N ASP A 294 -1.93 -6.22 -21.17
CA ASP A 294 -0.89 -5.65 -20.31
C ASP A 294 -1.17 -5.84 -18.80
N ALA A 295 -2.11 -6.72 -18.45
CA ALA A 295 -2.39 -7.10 -17.08
C ALA A 295 -1.20 -7.88 -16.50
N SER A 296 -0.41 -7.21 -15.66
CA SER A 296 0.85 -7.71 -15.11
C SER A 296 0.70 -8.05 -13.61
N PRO A 297 0.87 -9.31 -13.19
CA PRO A 297 0.84 -9.68 -11.77
C PRO A 297 2.05 -9.13 -11.01
N THR A 298 1.83 -8.70 -9.78
CA THR A 298 2.88 -8.19 -8.89
C THR A 298 2.70 -8.72 -7.46
N CYS A 299 3.53 -8.31 -6.49
CA CYS A 299 3.44 -8.76 -5.09
C CYS A 299 2.02 -8.63 -4.54
N ILE A 300 1.40 -7.47 -4.77
CA ILE A 300 0.06 -7.13 -4.27
C ILE A 300 -1.09 -7.84 -4.99
N SER A 301 -0.81 -8.56 -6.08
CA SER A 301 -1.77 -9.48 -6.71
C SER A 301 -2.04 -10.68 -5.82
N CYS A 302 -1.03 -11.12 -5.08
CA CYS A 302 -1.09 -12.32 -4.26
C CYS A 302 -1.11 -12.01 -2.77
N HIS A 303 -0.50 -10.90 -2.35
CA HIS A 303 -0.28 -10.58 -0.94
C HIS A 303 -0.93 -9.26 -0.53
N LYS A 304 -1.50 -9.24 0.68
CA LYS A 304 -1.77 -8.00 1.42
C LYS A 304 -0.48 -7.55 2.09
N ALA A 305 -0.02 -6.33 1.79
CA ALA A 305 1.28 -5.83 2.26
C ALA A 305 1.42 -5.75 3.79
N HIS A 306 0.33 -5.55 4.54
CA HIS A 306 0.34 -5.62 6.00
C HIS A 306 0.07 -7.05 6.51
N GLY A 307 -0.57 -7.89 5.72
CA GLY A 307 -1.06 -9.20 6.11
C GLY A 307 -2.58 -9.30 6.08
N ASN A 308 -3.10 -10.49 6.37
CA ASN A 308 -4.52 -10.75 6.55
C ASN A 308 -4.71 -12.02 7.41
N GLY A 309 -5.83 -12.72 7.29
CA GLY A 309 -6.14 -13.94 8.02
C GLY A 309 -5.46 -15.20 7.47
N ASN A 310 -4.85 -15.12 6.29
CA ASN A 310 -4.20 -16.25 5.65
C ASN A 310 -2.67 -16.22 5.85
N PRO A 311 -2.00 -17.39 5.81
CA PRO A 311 -0.54 -17.46 5.85
C PRO A 311 0.11 -16.56 4.80
N PHE A 312 1.19 -15.89 5.19
CA PHE A 312 2.00 -14.98 4.37
C PHE A 312 1.21 -13.81 3.76
N GLY A 313 0.04 -13.48 4.31
CA GLY A 313 -0.84 -12.42 3.80
C GLY A 313 -1.48 -12.77 2.45
N LEU A 314 -1.57 -14.06 2.10
CA LEU A 314 -2.10 -14.50 0.81
C LEU A 314 -3.58 -14.14 0.64
N ILE A 315 -3.96 -13.73 -0.56
CA ILE A 315 -5.33 -13.35 -0.94
C ILE A 315 -6.02 -14.56 -1.56
N TYR A 316 -6.62 -15.44 -0.75
CA TYR A 316 -7.31 -16.62 -1.26
C TYR A 316 -8.61 -16.22 -1.97
N ARG A 317 -8.51 -15.97 -3.27
CA ARG A 317 -9.61 -15.48 -4.11
C ARG A 317 -9.91 -16.48 -5.22
N SER A 318 -11.13 -17.00 -5.28
CA SER A 318 -11.61 -17.90 -6.35
C SER A 318 -12.09 -17.16 -7.61
N GLY A 319 -12.53 -15.92 -7.40
CA GLY A 319 -12.98 -14.95 -8.39
C GLY A 319 -14.47 -14.93 -8.66
N ASN A 320 -15.24 -15.73 -7.93
CA ASN A 320 -16.70 -15.80 -8.00
C ASN A 320 -17.37 -15.57 -6.64
N GLY A 321 -16.58 -15.42 -5.57
CA GLY A 321 -17.08 -15.18 -4.23
C GLY A 321 -17.33 -13.69 -3.94
N GLN A 322 -17.95 -13.43 -2.80
CA GLN A 322 -18.02 -12.07 -2.26
C GLN A 322 -16.62 -11.67 -1.76
N PRO A 323 -16.09 -10.50 -2.15
CA PRO A 323 -14.79 -10.03 -1.68
C PRO A 323 -14.73 -9.98 -0.14
N THR A 324 -13.57 -10.34 0.41
CA THR A 324 -13.25 -10.22 1.84
C THR A 324 -11.81 -9.70 2.00
N GLU A 325 -11.41 -9.35 3.23
CA GLU A 325 -10.02 -9.00 3.57
C GLU A 325 -9.03 -10.12 3.21
N ASP A 326 -9.51 -11.37 3.29
CA ASP A 326 -8.73 -12.58 3.08
C ASP A 326 -8.79 -13.10 1.63
N GLY A 327 -9.51 -12.39 0.74
CA GLY A 327 -9.69 -12.78 -0.66
C GLY A 327 -11.15 -12.73 -1.08
N ASP A 328 -11.80 -13.90 -1.18
CA ASP A 328 -13.25 -13.97 -1.35
C ASP A 328 -13.87 -15.20 -0.69
N THR A 329 -15.19 -15.22 -0.53
CA THR A 329 -15.90 -16.33 0.15
C THR A 329 -15.78 -17.69 -0.55
N GLY A 330 -15.33 -17.72 -1.80
CA GLY A 330 -15.11 -18.96 -2.57
C GLY A 330 -13.65 -19.43 -2.55
N GLY A 331 -12.70 -18.59 -2.17
CA GLY A 331 -11.28 -18.90 -2.12
C GLY A 331 -10.88 -19.39 -0.74
N ARG A 332 -10.22 -20.54 -0.68
CA ARG A 332 -9.82 -21.19 0.58
C ARG A 332 -8.39 -21.73 0.57
N SER A 333 -7.69 -21.54 -0.55
CA SER A 333 -6.38 -22.12 -0.75
C SER A 333 -5.58 -21.31 -1.76
N VAL A 334 -4.28 -21.61 -1.81
CA VAL A 334 -3.36 -21.02 -2.80
C VAL A 334 -3.76 -21.39 -4.24
N GLU A 335 -4.33 -22.57 -4.46
CA GLU A 335 -4.80 -23.00 -5.79
C GLU A 335 -5.94 -22.10 -6.29
N ALA A 336 -6.83 -21.64 -5.40
CA ALA A 336 -7.87 -20.70 -5.77
C ALA A 336 -7.26 -19.37 -6.24
N LEU A 337 -6.28 -18.85 -5.50
CA LEU A 337 -5.52 -17.65 -5.87
C LEU A 337 -4.79 -17.82 -7.20
N CYS A 338 -4.02 -18.89 -7.38
CA CYS A 338 -3.33 -19.16 -8.64
C CYS A 338 -4.32 -19.33 -9.81
N GLY A 339 -5.48 -19.93 -9.55
CA GLY A 339 -6.59 -20.08 -10.50
C GLY A 339 -7.28 -18.77 -10.92
N GLN A 340 -6.86 -17.62 -10.39
CA GLN A 340 -7.21 -16.30 -10.94
C GLN A 340 -6.61 -16.10 -12.33
N CYS A 341 -5.33 -16.47 -12.51
CA CYS A 341 -4.56 -16.17 -13.71
C CYS A 341 -4.19 -17.42 -14.51
N HIS A 342 -4.21 -18.59 -13.86
CA HIS A 342 -3.76 -19.85 -14.45
C HIS A 342 -4.92 -20.78 -14.81
N ALA A 343 -4.84 -21.39 -16.00
CA ALA A 343 -5.85 -22.35 -16.48
C ALA A 343 -5.80 -23.68 -15.71
N THR A 344 -4.64 -24.05 -15.19
CA THR A 344 -4.43 -25.22 -14.33
C THR A 344 -3.75 -24.79 -13.04
N SER A 345 -4.46 -24.86 -11.91
CA SER A 345 -3.90 -24.57 -10.57
C SER A 345 -3.21 -25.78 -9.92
N ASN A 346 -3.43 -26.98 -10.45
CA ASN A 346 -2.86 -28.22 -9.92
C ASN A 346 -1.41 -28.36 -10.41
N GLY A 347 -0.44 -28.18 -9.51
CA GLY A 347 0.99 -28.30 -9.80
C GLY A 347 1.85 -27.15 -9.28
N PHE A 348 1.26 -26.13 -8.64
CA PHE A 348 1.96 -25.09 -7.92
C PHE A 348 2.18 -25.49 -6.45
N LEU A 349 2.83 -26.63 -6.22
CA LEU A 349 3.44 -26.87 -4.91
C LEU A 349 4.90 -26.40 -5.00
N PRO A 350 5.40 -25.65 -4.00
CA PRO A 350 6.76 -25.11 -4.00
C PRO A 350 7.84 -26.19 -4.09
#